data_AF-A0A271IUG5-F1
#
_entry.id   AF-A0A271IUG5-F1
#
_cell.length_a   1.000
_cell.length_b   1.000
_cell.length_c   1.000
_cell.angle_alpha   90.00
_cell.angle_beta   90.00
_cell.angle_gamma   90.00
#
_symmetry.space_group_name_H-M   'P 1'
#
loop_
_entity.id
_entity.type
_entity.pdbx_description
1 polymer ?
#
loop_
_entity_poly.entity_id
_entity_poly.type
_entity_poly.pdbx_seq_one_letter_code
_entity_poly.pdbx_strand_id
1 'polypeptide(L)'
;MLRSTFAIVALLIVGGLVAAALRSTADPEGIEIPDPIERDLGDILARDTVVALTSYTSTSYFLYRGEPFGFEYELLRDFAEDQDIVFDIRVVPRDSLLYYLNAGLGDVAAARLQPVEEDTSEFGFTRNLYETQPVVVQASGALDTTEVVTPEIPAAIAEREETLTDVPAEPLTIRARPIRRPADLAGQEVFLPNDDPYITRLVELEDQITGRIQVVEVDTTSEALIRNVAVGNIQLTVAQENVARLEEGYYENLVVEPAIGAPHGVAWAVRDNAPELQAALDAWIVENRESRRWNQLYRKYYVDRQGFRDRIETGFLTAETGVLSGYDDLLKRYAPTVGWDWRLLGSQMYQESRFEPRARSWAGAMGLLQIMPGTASDLGLTDPYDPEANVEAAARYLKWLETHYWGDTIADPTERVKFILASYNAGAGHVMDAQRLAEAEGGDPTLWEDVAFWLLQKSDPAVYNRPEVRHGYARGLEPVHYVSIILERYAHYQQFVEGEEGAESVPSQDLPS
;
A
#
# COMPACT_ATOMS: atom_id res chain seq x y z
N MET A 1 37.20 3.10 -21.47
CA MET A 1 36.30 2.82 -22.61
C MET A 1 36.09 1.32 -22.61
N LEU A 2 35.02 0.70 -22.12
CA LEU A 2 33.66 1.11 -21.82
C LEU A 2 33.45 1.30 -20.30
N ARG A 3 32.83 2.42 -19.93
CA ARG A 3 32.10 2.62 -18.67
C ARG A 3 30.77 3.22 -19.13
N SER A 4 29.78 2.38 -19.34
CA SER A 4 28.42 2.83 -19.65
C SER A 4 27.44 1.75 -19.18
N THR A 5 26.45 2.20 -18.42
CA THR A 5 25.16 1.58 -18.12
C THR A 5 25.20 0.25 -17.37
N PHE A 6 25.14 0.33 -16.04
CA PHE A 6 24.23 -0.41 -15.17
C PHE A 6 24.28 0.31 -13.82
N ALA A 7 23.29 1.15 -13.55
CA ALA A 7 23.07 1.75 -12.23
C ALA A 7 21.81 1.08 -11.68
N ILE A 8 21.97 -0.02 -10.95
CA ILE A 8 20.92 -0.48 -10.03
C ILE A 8 21.16 0.32 -8.76
N VAL A 9 20.58 1.51 -8.69
CA VAL A 9 20.64 2.33 -7.48
C VAL A 9 19.72 1.69 -6.46
N ALA A 10 20.32 1.10 -5.43
CA ALA A 10 19.63 0.73 -4.21
C ALA A 10 18.92 1.97 -3.66
N LEU A 11 17.58 1.95 -3.64
CA LEU A 11 16.78 3.05 -3.12
C LEU A 11 16.99 3.17 -1.60
N LEU A 12 17.65 4.25 -1.18
CA LEU A 12 17.76 4.65 0.22
C LEU A 12 16.42 5.24 0.67
N ILE A 13 15.85 4.63 1.72
CA ILE A 13 14.62 5.04 2.39
C ILE A 13 14.89 6.32 3.17
N VAL A 14 14.30 7.45 2.75
CA VAL A 14 14.17 8.65 3.59
C VAL A 14 13.00 8.42 4.54
N GLY A 15 13.29 7.75 5.67
CA GLY A 15 12.34 7.47 6.75
C GLY A 15 12.35 8.50 7.90
N GLY A 16 13.07 9.62 7.77
CA GLY A 16 13.36 10.50 8.90
C GLY A 16 12.41 11.68 9.14
N LEU A 17 11.62 12.11 8.16
CA LEU A 17 10.95 13.43 8.22
C LEU A 17 9.47 13.41 8.63
N VAL A 18 8.84 12.24 8.77
CA VAL A 18 7.41 12.17 9.16
C VAL A 18 7.22 12.34 10.68
N ALA A 19 8.21 11.98 11.51
CA ALA A 19 8.04 11.97 12.97
C ALA A 19 8.10 13.37 13.64
N ALA A 20 8.62 14.40 12.96
CA ALA A 20 8.73 15.74 13.53
C ALA A 20 7.53 16.66 13.23
N ALA A 21 6.67 16.31 12.27
CA ALA A 21 5.49 17.11 11.90
C ALA A 21 4.23 16.75 12.71
N LEU A 22 4.17 15.57 13.34
CA LEU A 22 2.98 15.08 14.07
C LEU A 22 2.86 15.60 15.52
N ARG A 23 3.55 16.68 15.88
CA ARG A 23 3.40 17.35 17.19
C ARG A 23 3.18 18.86 17.06
N SER A 24 2.26 19.25 16.20
CA SER A 24 1.66 20.58 16.25
C SER A 24 0.17 20.45 16.52
N THR A 25 -0.20 20.52 17.81
CA THR A 25 -1.58 20.78 18.22
C THR A 25 -1.89 22.27 17.98
N ALA A 26 -2.17 22.61 16.74
CA ALA A 26 -2.72 23.91 16.36
C ALA A 26 -3.42 23.80 15.00
N ASP A 27 -4.75 23.73 15.03
CA ASP A 27 -5.62 24.20 13.94
C ASP A 27 -6.03 25.64 14.35
N PRO A 28 -6.07 26.69 13.49
CA PRO A 28 -6.54 26.64 12.10
C PRO A 28 -5.81 27.55 11.09
N GLU A 29 -5.37 26.99 9.97
CA GLU A 29 -5.21 27.59 8.64
C GLU A 29 -4.62 26.50 7.74
N GLY A 30 -5.19 26.29 6.54
CA GLY A 30 -4.83 25.19 5.64
C GLY A 30 -3.32 25.05 5.46
N ILE A 31 -2.85 23.80 5.37
CA ILE A 31 -1.44 23.51 5.12
C ILE A 31 -1.03 24.26 3.85
N GLU A 32 -0.19 25.29 3.99
CA GLU A 32 0.28 26.08 2.85
C GLU A 32 1.04 25.16 1.90
N ILE A 33 0.52 25.02 0.68
CA ILE A 33 1.12 24.17 -0.34
C ILE A 33 2.45 24.84 -0.77
N PRO A 34 3.59 24.14 -0.66
CA PRO A 34 4.88 24.71 -1.03
C PRO A 34 4.97 24.90 -2.54
N ASP A 35 5.87 25.78 -2.97
CA ASP A 35 6.25 25.87 -4.38
C ASP A 35 6.71 24.49 -4.89
N PRO A 36 6.33 24.10 -6.13
CA PRO A 36 6.66 22.80 -6.68
C PRO A 36 8.18 22.66 -6.90
N ILE A 37 8.74 21.50 -6.55
CA ILE A 37 10.12 21.18 -6.93
C ILE A 37 10.27 21.09 -8.46
N GLU A 38 11.46 21.42 -8.97
CA GLU A 38 11.80 21.24 -10.38
C GLU A 38 12.09 19.75 -10.67
N ARG A 39 11.05 19.00 -11.09
CA ARG A 39 11.18 17.60 -11.50
C ARG A 39 10.06 17.20 -12.45
N ASP A 40 10.43 16.94 -13.70
CA ASP A 40 9.53 16.48 -14.78
C ASP A 40 9.95 15.09 -15.31
N LEU A 41 9.34 14.62 -16.40
CA LEU A 41 9.53 13.29 -16.98
C LEU A 41 11.00 12.94 -17.25
N GLY A 42 11.78 13.89 -17.80
CA GLY A 42 13.20 13.66 -18.09
C GLY A 42 14.01 13.26 -16.85
N ASP A 43 13.74 13.90 -15.70
CA ASP A 43 14.39 13.60 -14.43
C ASP A 43 13.90 12.26 -13.85
N ILE A 44 12.61 11.95 -14.01
CA ILE A 44 11.99 10.70 -13.57
C ILE A 44 12.59 9.51 -14.33
N LEU A 45 12.70 9.62 -15.65
CA LEU A 45 13.34 8.63 -16.51
C LEU A 45 14.84 8.49 -16.19
N ALA A 46 15.53 9.60 -15.90
CA ALA A 46 16.93 9.57 -15.50
C ALA A 46 17.15 8.92 -14.13
N ARG A 47 16.18 9.08 -13.21
CA ARG A 47 16.13 8.41 -11.90
C ARG A 47 15.71 6.93 -12.01
N ASP A 48 15.17 6.51 -13.15
CA ASP A 48 14.67 5.16 -13.40
C ASP A 48 13.56 4.72 -12.43
N THR A 49 12.80 5.68 -11.90
CA THR A 49 11.72 5.39 -10.95
C THR A 49 10.65 6.47 -11.00
N VAL A 50 9.39 6.07 -11.15
CA VAL A 50 8.21 6.91 -10.93
C VAL A 50 7.60 6.59 -9.58
N VAL A 51 7.39 7.62 -8.76
CA VAL A 51 6.82 7.48 -7.42
C VAL A 51 5.38 8.00 -7.42
N ALA A 52 4.43 7.15 -7.10
CA ALA A 52 3.04 7.56 -6.90
C ALA A 52 2.74 7.89 -5.44
N LEU A 53 2.02 8.97 -5.19
CA LEU A 53 1.41 9.27 -3.90
C LEU A 53 -0.04 8.78 -3.94
N THR A 54 -0.49 8.11 -2.89
CA THR A 54 -1.87 7.65 -2.77
C THR A 54 -2.37 7.75 -1.34
N SER A 55 -3.66 7.54 -1.14
CA SER A 55 -4.28 7.33 0.17
C SER A 55 -4.91 5.93 0.20
N TYR A 56 -4.98 5.31 1.37
CA TYR A 56 -5.61 3.99 1.47
C TYR A 56 -7.10 4.03 1.13
N THR A 57 -7.53 3.19 0.19
CA THR A 57 -8.95 3.02 -0.16
C THR A 57 -9.21 1.60 -0.65
N SER A 58 -10.46 1.14 -0.60
CA SER A 58 -10.80 -0.24 -1.00
C SER A 58 -10.67 -0.52 -2.51
N THR A 59 -10.46 0.52 -3.33
CA THR A 59 -10.43 0.41 -4.79
C THR A 59 -9.23 1.05 -5.47
N SER A 60 -8.56 2.05 -4.89
CA SER A 60 -7.40 2.74 -5.51
C SER A 60 -6.07 2.10 -5.14
N TYR A 61 -5.84 1.89 -3.85
CA TYR A 61 -4.68 1.21 -3.29
C TYR A 61 -5.01 0.66 -1.89
N PHE A 62 -4.75 -0.64 -1.69
CA PHE A 62 -4.90 -1.34 -0.43
C PHE A 62 -4.00 -2.58 -0.36
N LEU A 63 -3.72 -3.06 0.85
CA LEU A 63 -3.12 -4.38 1.07
C LEU A 63 -4.21 -5.41 1.34
N TYR A 64 -4.14 -6.53 0.64
CA TYR A 64 -4.99 -7.70 0.87
C TYR A 64 -4.12 -8.95 0.98
N ARG A 65 -4.16 -9.61 2.15
CA ARG A 65 -3.29 -10.76 2.48
C ARG A 65 -1.80 -10.45 2.25
N GLY A 66 -1.38 -9.24 2.60
CA GLY A 66 -0.01 -8.76 2.43
C GLY A 66 0.41 -8.45 0.98
N GLU A 67 -0.51 -8.41 0.02
CA GLU A 67 -0.21 -8.01 -1.35
C GLU A 67 -0.86 -6.66 -1.68
N PRO A 68 -0.13 -5.73 -2.34
CA PRO A 68 -0.70 -4.48 -2.80
C PRO A 68 -1.63 -4.70 -4.00
N PHE A 69 -2.82 -4.14 -3.90
CA PHE A 69 -3.85 -4.12 -4.93
C PHE A 69 -4.44 -2.74 -5.07
N GLY A 70 -5.11 -2.50 -6.18
CA GLY A 70 -5.83 -1.28 -6.44
C GLY A 70 -5.85 -0.92 -7.91
N PHE A 71 -6.91 -0.23 -8.33
CA PHE A 71 -7.11 0.15 -9.72
C PHE A 71 -6.04 1.13 -10.19
N GLU A 72 -5.83 2.23 -9.47
CA GLU A 72 -4.83 3.24 -9.84
C GLU A 72 -3.40 2.71 -9.63
N TYR A 73 -3.17 1.94 -8.56
CA TYR A 73 -1.91 1.23 -8.33
C TYR A 73 -1.52 0.34 -9.51
N GLU A 74 -2.41 -0.54 -9.96
CA GLU A 74 -2.11 -1.45 -11.07
C GLU A 74 -1.96 -0.69 -12.39
N LEU A 75 -2.70 0.39 -12.62
CA LEU A 75 -2.54 1.21 -13.83
C LEU A 75 -1.20 1.95 -13.86
N LEU A 76 -0.75 2.54 -12.74
CA LEU A 76 0.54 3.23 -12.68
C LEU A 76 1.71 2.25 -12.76
N ARG A 77 1.56 1.04 -12.22
CA ARG A 77 2.52 -0.04 -12.42
C ARG A 77 2.62 -0.42 -13.90
N ASP A 78 1.47 -0.63 -14.56
CA ASP A 78 1.43 -0.94 -16.00
C ASP A 78 2.06 0.21 -16.82
N PHE A 79 1.87 1.48 -16.44
CA PHE A 79 2.56 2.64 -17.04
C PHE A 79 4.08 2.57 -16.86
N ALA A 80 4.56 2.33 -15.64
CA ALA A 80 5.99 2.24 -15.35
C ALA A 80 6.66 1.08 -16.12
N GLU A 81 5.98 -0.07 -16.20
CA GLU A 81 6.41 -1.22 -17.00
C GLU A 81 6.54 -0.85 -18.49
N ASP A 82 5.57 -0.12 -19.05
CA ASP A 82 5.62 0.33 -20.46
C ASP A 82 6.72 1.39 -20.71
N GLN A 83 7.11 2.16 -19.68
CA GLN A 83 8.23 3.10 -19.74
C GLN A 83 9.60 2.45 -19.45
N ASP A 84 9.63 1.16 -19.09
CA ASP A 84 10.84 0.44 -18.67
C ASP A 84 11.53 1.10 -17.46
N ILE A 85 10.74 1.59 -16.50
CA ILE A 85 11.23 2.20 -15.23
C ILE A 85 10.61 1.52 -14.01
N VAL A 86 11.22 1.73 -12.84
CA VAL A 86 10.71 1.19 -11.57
C VAL A 86 9.46 1.96 -11.11
N PHE A 87 8.49 1.24 -10.54
CA PHE A 87 7.33 1.82 -9.88
C PHE A 87 7.49 1.78 -8.36
N ASP A 88 7.32 2.92 -7.70
CA ASP A 88 7.25 3.05 -6.24
C ASP A 88 5.91 3.70 -5.86
N ILE A 89 5.39 3.37 -4.68
CA ILE A 89 4.16 3.97 -4.16
C ILE A 89 4.29 4.35 -2.69
N ARG A 90 3.77 5.52 -2.34
CA ARG A 90 3.84 6.09 -0.99
C ARG A 90 2.46 6.49 -0.54
N VAL A 91 2.05 5.96 0.60
CA VAL A 91 0.77 6.32 1.21
C VAL A 91 0.96 7.54 2.09
N VAL A 92 0.13 8.55 1.84
CA VAL A 92 0.08 9.78 2.62
C VAL A 92 -1.36 10.09 3.01
N PRO A 93 -1.59 10.86 4.10
CA PRO A 93 -2.90 11.41 4.41
C PRO A 93 -3.49 12.15 3.21
N ARG A 94 -4.79 11.98 2.98
CA ARG A 94 -5.47 12.52 1.80
C ARG A 94 -5.42 14.05 1.76
N ASP A 95 -5.68 14.69 2.89
CA ASP A 95 -5.64 16.15 3.11
C ASP A 95 -4.26 16.77 2.82
N SER A 96 -3.20 15.97 2.87
CA SER A 96 -1.81 16.39 2.66
C SER A 96 -1.24 15.91 1.32
N LEU A 97 -2.05 15.24 0.49
CA LEU A 97 -1.60 14.57 -0.73
C LEU A 97 -0.94 15.54 -1.73
N LEU A 98 -1.60 16.67 -2.01
CA LEU A 98 -1.13 17.69 -2.95
C LEU A 98 0.07 18.46 -2.38
N TYR A 99 0.10 18.70 -1.07
CA TYR A 99 1.28 19.23 -0.37
C TYR A 99 2.52 18.36 -0.63
N TYR A 100 2.41 17.05 -0.42
CA TYR A 100 3.52 16.12 -0.62
C TYR A 100 3.93 15.96 -2.09
N LEU A 101 2.99 16.20 -3.03
CA LEU A 101 3.28 16.22 -4.46
C LEU A 101 4.19 17.39 -4.82
N ASN A 102 3.91 18.60 -4.34
CA ASN A 102 4.76 19.77 -4.56
C ASN A 102 6.08 19.69 -3.80
N ALA A 103 6.05 19.18 -2.55
CA ALA A 103 7.25 18.93 -1.75
C ALA A 103 8.20 17.87 -2.35
N GLY A 104 7.78 17.19 -3.42
CA GLY A 104 8.62 16.27 -4.18
C GLY A 104 8.69 14.85 -3.61
N LEU A 105 7.81 14.51 -2.66
CA LEU A 105 7.74 13.16 -2.09
C LEU A 105 7.32 12.13 -3.15
N GLY A 106 6.55 12.52 -4.15
CA GLY A 106 6.20 11.68 -5.30
C GLY A 106 6.00 12.50 -6.57
N ASP A 107 5.68 11.86 -7.68
CA ASP A 107 5.58 12.46 -9.03
C ASP A 107 4.15 12.58 -9.53
N VAL A 108 3.32 11.63 -9.11
CA VAL A 108 1.92 11.52 -9.52
C VAL A 108 1.09 11.25 -8.27
N ALA A 109 0.03 12.01 -8.05
CA ALA A 109 -0.94 11.72 -7.00
C ALA A 109 -2.14 10.96 -7.58
N ALA A 110 -2.43 9.81 -6.99
CA ALA A 110 -3.40 8.83 -7.45
C ALA A 110 -4.24 8.33 -6.29
N ALA A 111 -5.34 9.05 -6.03
CA ALA A 111 -6.20 8.81 -4.88
C ALA A 111 -7.68 9.10 -5.21
N ARG A 112 -8.17 8.67 -6.38
CA ARG A 112 -9.53 8.94 -6.86
C ARG A 112 -9.84 10.44 -6.93
N LEU A 113 -8.88 11.25 -7.39
CA LEU A 113 -9.01 12.70 -7.38
C LEU A 113 -10.06 13.18 -8.38
N GLN A 114 -10.86 14.16 -7.94
CA GLN A 114 -11.79 14.90 -8.77
C GLN A 114 -11.19 16.28 -9.01
N PRO A 115 -10.76 16.61 -10.24
CA PRO A 115 -10.26 17.95 -10.53
C PRO A 115 -11.34 19.00 -10.26
N VAL A 116 -11.08 19.92 -9.34
CA VAL A 116 -11.91 21.12 -9.09
C VAL A 116 -11.17 22.38 -9.57
N GLU A 117 -11.91 23.47 -9.79
CA GLU A 117 -11.35 24.70 -10.42
C GLU A 117 -10.14 25.26 -9.65
N GLU A 118 -10.20 25.23 -8.31
CA GLU A 118 -9.13 25.64 -7.41
C GLU A 118 -7.85 24.82 -7.63
N ASP A 119 -7.94 23.49 -7.53
CA ASP A 119 -6.79 22.59 -7.76
C ASP A 119 -6.20 22.75 -9.18
N THR A 120 -7.05 22.89 -10.19
CA THR A 120 -6.59 22.99 -11.59
C THR A 120 -5.82 24.29 -11.88
N SER A 121 -5.82 25.23 -10.94
CA SER A 121 -5.00 26.44 -11.02
C SER A 121 -3.58 26.26 -10.48
N GLU A 122 -3.35 25.24 -9.64
CA GLU A 122 -2.06 24.97 -8.98
C GLU A 122 -1.44 23.62 -9.38
N PHE A 123 -2.22 22.72 -9.99
CA PHE A 123 -1.79 21.37 -10.36
C PHE A 123 -2.25 20.99 -11.77
N GLY A 124 -1.46 20.13 -12.42
CA GLY A 124 -1.84 19.45 -13.65
C GLY A 124 -2.68 18.21 -13.35
N PHE A 125 -3.72 17.96 -14.15
CA PHE A 125 -4.53 16.74 -14.05
C PHE A 125 -4.55 15.98 -15.37
N THR A 126 -4.46 14.66 -15.29
CA THR A 126 -4.49 13.80 -16.47
C THR A 126 -5.87 13.74 -17.10
N ARG A 127 -5.98 13.09 -18.27
CA ARG A 127 -7.25 12.59 -18.79
C ARG A 127 -7.96 11.70 -17.77
N ASN A 128 -9.29 11.76 -17.81
CA ASN A 128 -10.14 10.96 -16.93
C ASN A 128 -9.88 9.45 -17.13
N LEU A 129 -9.61 8.76 -16.04
CA LEU A 129 -9.51 7.31 -15.96
C LEU A 129 -10.90 6.66 -16.11
N TYR A 130 -11.88 7.22 -15.41
CA TYR A 130 -13.29 6.84 -15.46
C TYR A 130 -14.16 8.02 -15.03
N GLU A 131 -15.48 7.88 -15.18
CA GLU A 131 -16.47 8.85 -14.71
C GLU A 131 -17.28 8.25 -13.56
N THR A 132 -17.64 9.09 -12.60
CA THR A 132 -18.51 8.74 -11.47
C THR A 132 -19.33 9.97 -11.08
N GLN A 133 -20.26 9.83 -10.15
CA GLN A 133 -21.08 10.94 -9.67
C GLN A 133 -21.30 10.84 -8.15
N PRO A 134 -21.52 11.96 -7.45
CA PRO A 134 -21.88 11.94 -6.03
C PRO A 134 -23.30 11.41 -5.85
N VAL A 135 -23.44 10.40 -5.00
CA VAL A 135 -24.72 9.78 -4.64
C VAL A 135 -24.89 9.75 -3.13
N VAL A 136 -26.14 9.94 -2.69
CA VAL A 136 -26.52 9.69 -1.30
C VAL A 136 -26.52 8.19 -1.06
N VAL A 137 -25.91 7.79 0.05
CA VAL A 137 -25.94 6.42 0.58
C VAL A 137 -26.70 6.45 1.89
N GLN A 138 -27.80 5.70 1.96
CA GLN A 138 -28.71 5.66 3.12
C GLN A 138 -29.16 4.23 3.39
N ALA A 139 -29.65 3.94 4.60
CA ALA A 139 -30.21 2.64 4.93
C ALA A 139 -31.71 2.55 4.59
N SER A 140 -32.16 1.41 4.05
CA SER A 140 -33.58 1.10 3.78
C SER A 140 -34.43 0.86 5.04
N GLY A 141 -33.82 0.87 6.23
CA GLY A 141 -34.46 0.74 7.54
C GLY A 141 -34.54 -0.70 8.09
N ALA A 142 -34.07 -1.71 7.34
CA ALA A 142 -33.68 -3.00 7.91
C ALA A 142 -32.19 -2.91 8.26
N LEU A 143 -31.80 -3.12 9.51
CA LEU A 143 -30.39 -3.20 9.86
C LEU A 143 -29.93 -4.64 9.62
N ASP A 144 -28.88 -4.82 8.83
CA ASP A 144 -28.23 -6.11 8.75
C ASP A 144 -27.33 -6.26 9.99
N THR A 145 -27.76 -7.10 10.94
CA THR A 145 -27.03 -7.37 12.17
C THR A 145 -26.16 -8.62 12.07
N THR A 146 -26.00 -9.20 10.88
CA THR A 146 -25.15 -10.38 10.70
C THR A 146 -23.69 -9.98 10.51
N GLU A 147 -22.91 -10.24 11.58
CA GLU A 147 -21.45 -10.11 11.72
C GLU A 147 -20.88 -8.68 11.79
N VAL A 148 -20.73 -8.26 13.05
CA VAL A 148 -20.00 -7.08 13.49
C VAL A 148 -18.51 -7.27 13.22
N VAL A 149 -18.01 -6.79 12.08
CA VAL A 149 -16.81 -5.95 12.17
C VAL A 149 -17.36 -4.64 12.72
N THR A 150 -16.99 -4.28 13.95
CA THR A 150 -17.34 -2.96 14.47
C THR A 150 -16.45 -2.00 13.71
N PRO A 151 -16.92 -1.25 12.69
CA PRO A 151 -16.13 -0.09 12.29
C PRO A 151 -15.96 0.74 13.55
N GLU A 152 -14.74 1.18 13.84
CA GLU A 152 -14.55 2.15 14.91
C GLU A 152 -15.56 3.29 14.67
N ILE A 153 -16.41 3.52 15.68
CA ILE A 153 -17.30 4.67 15.66
C ILE A 153 -16.36 5.88 15.65
N PRO A 154 -16.38 6.71 14.60
CA PRO A 154 -15.48 7.85 14.54
C PRO A 154 -15.56 8.69 15.82
N ALA A 155 -14.43 9.19 16.32
CA ALA A 155 -14.38 9.89 17.61
C ALA A 155 -15.39 11.03 17.72
N ALA A 156 -15.61 11.78 16.63
CA ALA A 156 -16.64 12.83 16.55
C ALA A 156 -18.08 12.34 16.80
N ILE A 157 -18.35 11.06 16.49
CA ILE A 157 -19.63 10.40 16.76
C ILE A 157 -19.67 9.87 18.21
N ALA A 158 -18.57 9.29 18.70
CA ALA A 158 -18.46 8.78 20.06
C ALA A 158 -18.56 9.87 21.14
N GLU A 159 -17.88 11.01 20.95
CA GLU A 159 -17.94 12.16 21.87
C GLU A 159 -19.35 12.76 21.96
N ARG A 160 -20.16 12.66 20.89
CA ARG A 160 -21.55 13.09 20.89
C ARG A 160 -22.45 12.18 21.73
N GLU A 161 -22.26 10.85 21.70
CA GLU A 161 -23.03 9.92 22.54
C GLU A 161 -22.80 10.15 24.04
N GLU A 162 -21.58 10.49 24.47
CA GLU A 162 -21.29 10.81 25.88
C GLU A 162 -22.06 12.04 26.40
N THR A 163 -22.39 13.00 25.53
CA THR A 163 -23.13 14.22 25.91
C THR A 163 -24.65 14.04 26.05
N LEU A 164 -25.20 12.86 25.73
CA LEU A 164 -26.65 12.57 25.69
C LEU A 164 -27.16 11.70 26.85
N THR A 165 -26.49 11.72 28.01
CA THR A 165 -26.72 10.79 29.13
C THR A 165 -27.98 10.99 30.00
N ASP A 166 -28.99 11.78 29.58
CA ASP A 166 -30.17 12.01 30.43
C ASP A 166 -31.53 12.06 29.69
N VAL A 167 -31.72 11.21 28.68
CA VAL A 167 -33.05 10.97 28.07
C VAL A 167 -33.48 9.52 28.31
N PRO A 168 -34.65 9.24 28.92
CA PRO A 168 -35.15 7.88 29.06
C PRO A 168 -35.37 7.25 27.68
N ALA A 169 -34.67 6.16 27.41
CA ALA A 169 -34.76 5.39 26.17
C ALA A 169 -36.06 4.57 26.10
N GLU A 170 -37.15 5.19 25.63
CA GLU A 170 -38.02 4.45 24.71
C GLU A 170 -37.46 4.67 23.30
N PRO A 171 -37.15 3.61 22.53
CA PRO A 171 -36.68 3.78 21.17
C PRO A 171 -37.85 4.27 20.31
N LEU A 172 -38.02 5.59 20.23
CA LEU A 172 -38.78 6.22 19.18
C LEU A 172 -38.05 5.94 17.87
N THR A 173 -38.45 4.87 17.17
CA THR A 173 -37.98 4.59 15.81
C THR A 173 -38.59 5.64 14.88
N ILE A 174 -38.05 6.85 14.88
CA ILE A 174 -38.31 7.81 13.81
C ILE A 174 -37.66 7.23 12.56
N ARG A 175 -38.43 6.53 11.72
CA ARG A 175 -37.96 6.15 10.39
C ARG A 175 -37.66 7.45 9.65
N ALA A 176 -36.39 7.80 9.52
CA ALA A 176 -35.94 8.89 8.68
C ALA A 176 -36.61 8.73 7.31
N ARG A 177 -37.23 9.81 6.82
CA ARG A 177 -37.89 9.76 5.52
C ARG A 177 -36.79 9.51 4.48
N PRO A 178 -36.92 8.48 3.62
CA PRO A 178 -35.89 8.21 2.62
C PRO A 178 -35.64 9.43 1.75
N ILE A 179 -34.37 9.75 1.53
CA ILE A 179 -33.93 10.81 0.63
C ILE A 179 -34.19 10.30 -0.79
N ARG A 180 -35.06 10.96 -1.56
CA ARG A 180 -35.38 10.53 -2.93
C ARG A 180 -34.99 11.55 -3.97
N ARG A 181 -34.77 12.80 -3.55
CA ARG A 181 -34.31 13.91 -4.39
C ARG A 181 -33.32 14.75 -3.59
N PRO A 182 -32.41 15.47 -4.27
CA PRO A 182 -31.41 16.32 -3.58
C PRO A 182 -32.03 17.29 -2.56
N ALA A 183 -33.19 17.88 -2.86
CA ALA A 183 -33.90 18.77 -1.94
C ALA A 183 -34.38 18.11 -0.63
N ASP A 184 -34.45 16.79 -0.55
CA ASP A 184 -34.83 16.07 0.67
C ASP A 184 -33.67 16.05 1.69
N LEU A 185 -32.44 16.44 1.31
CA LEU A 185 -31.29 16.62 2.23
C LEU A 185 -31.44 17.82 3.17
N ALA A 186 -32.40 18.71 2.93
CA ALA A 186 -32.68 19.83 3.82
C ALA A 186 -32.98 19.34 5.25
N GLY A 187 -32.20 19.81 6.21
CA GLY A 187 -32.30 19.47 7.63
C GLY A 187 -31.63 18.14 8.01
N GLN A 188 -30.97 17.44 7.09
CA GLN A 188 -30.24 16.21 7.37
C GLN A 188 -28.81 16.50 7.82
N GLU A 189 -28.24 15.58 8.61
CA GLU A 189 -26.80 15.49 8.86
C GLU A 189 -26.17 14.57 7.79
N VAL A 190 -25.12 15.06 7.13
CA VAL A 190 -24.40 14.36 6.07
C VAL A 190 -22.95 14.20 6.49
N PHE A 191 -22.53 12.97 6.75
CA PHE A 191 -21.16 12.68 7.16
C PHE A 191 -20.27 12.48 5.92
N LEU A 192 -19.10 13.10 5.90
CA LEU A 192 -18.11 13.01 4.82
C LEU A 192 -16.69 12.89 5.41
N PRO A 193 -15.74 12.28 4.68
CA PRO A 193 -14.32 12.39 5.01
C PRO A 193 -13.88 13.85 5.10
N ASN A 194 -12.85 14.14 5.90
CA ASN A 194 -12.15 15.42 5.86
C ASN A 194 -11.69 15.71 4.42
N ASP A 195 -11.84 16.97 3.99
CA ASP A 195 -11.40 17.44 2.67
C ASP A 195 -11.98 16.64 1.48
N ASP A 196 -13.19 16.08 1.65
CA ASP A 196 -13.89 15.42 0.55
C ASP A 196 -14.43 16.47 -0.45
N PRO A 197 -14.17 16.33 -1.77
CA PRO A 197 -14.63 17.29 -2.78
C PRO A 197 -16.15 17.45 -2.84
N TYR A 198 -16.92 16.52 -2.24
CA TYR A 198 -18.37 16.63 -2.15
C TYR A 198 -18.87 17.57 -1.06
N ILE A 199 -17.99 18.05 -0.17
CA ILE A 199 -18.32 19.13 0.79
C ILE A 199 -18.77 20.37 0.02
N THR A 200 -17.96 20.85 -0.93
CA THR A 200 -18.29 21.99 -1.80
C THR A 200 -19.59 21.75 -2.57
N ARG A 201 -19.81 20.52 -3.05
CA ARG A 201 -21.04 20.18 -3.77
C ARG A 201 -22.29 20.27 -2.89
N LEU A 202 -22.19 19.89 -1.61
CA LEU A 202 -23.29 20.02 -0.65
C LEU A 202 -23.56 21.48 -0.32
N VAL A 203 -22.52 22.30 -0.19
CA VAL A 203 -22.66 23.76 -0.02
C VAL A 203 -23.37 24.39 -1.21
N GLU A 204 -22.96 24.08 -2.44
CA GLU A 204 -23.64 24.55 -3.66
C GLU A 204 -25.11 24.07 -3.75
N LEU A 205 -25.38 22.87 -3.25
CA LEU A 205 -26.74 22.33 -3.23
C LEU A 205 -27.60 23.04 -2.18
N GLU A 206 -27.04 23.40 -1.03
CA GLU A 206 -27.72 24.19 0.00
C GLU A 206 -28.24 25.52 -0.58
N ASP A 207 -27.44 26.20 -1.41
CA ASP A 207 -27.85 27.43 -2.10
C ASP A 207 -29.02 27.25 -3.08
N GLN A 208 -29.27 26.01 -3.53
CA GLN A 208 -30.32 25.67 -4.49
C GLN A 208 -31.62 25.20 -3.83
N ILE A 209 -31.60 24.90 -2.52
CA ILE A 209 -32.73 24.31 -1.80
C ILE A 209 -33.21 25.21 -0.66
N THR A 210 -34.43 24.96 -0.17
CA THR A 210 -34.97 25.67 0.99
C THR A 210 -34.70 24.86 2.25
N GLY A 211 -33.59 25.16 2.94
CA GLY A 211 -33.18 24.53 4.18
C GLY A 211 -31.66 24.33 4.22
N ARG A 212 -31.11 24.07 5.41
CA ARG A 212 -29.66 23.86 5.57
C ARG A 212 -29.30 22.40 5.47
N ILE A 213 -28.12 22.10 4.95
CA ILE A 213 -27.53 20.76 4.99
C ILE A 213 -26.45 20.79 6.08
N GLN A 214 -26.53 19.89 7.07
CA GLN A 214 -25.52 19.85 8.14
C GLN A 214 -24.40 18.90 7.73
N VAL A 215 -23.32 19.43 7.17
CA VAL A 215 -22.13 18.65 6.83
C VAL A 215 -21.33 18.37 8.10
N VAL A 216 -20.95 17.11 8.30
CA VAL A 216 -20.10 16.66 9.41
C VAL A 216 -18.87 15.99 8.81
N GLU A 217 -17.73 16.66 8.93
CA GLU A 217 -16.44 16.13 8.49
C GLU A 217 -15.87 15.18 9.55
N VAL A 218 -15.27 14.10 9.09
CA VAL A 218 -14.78 13.01 9.92
C VAL A 218 -13.46 12.51 9.37
N ASP A 219 -12.47 12.30 10.24
CA ASP A 219 -11.20 11.68 9.87
C ASP A 219 -11.37 10.18 9.62
N THR A 220 -11.88 9.81 8.45
CA THR A 220 -12.11 8.41 8.04
C THR A 220 -12.30 8.30 6.53
N THR A 221 -12.49 7.08 6.01
CA THR A 221 -12.70 6.81 4.58
C THR A 221 -14.18 6.84 4.19
N SER A 222 -14.49 7.12 2.92
CA SER A 222 -15.86 7.03 2.39
C SER A 222 -16.46 5.63 2.61
N GLU A 223 -15.66 4.58 2.44
CA GLU A 223 -16.04 3.19 2.69
C GLU A 223 -16.45 2.95 4.14
N ALA A 224 -15.66 3.44 5.10
CA ALA A 224 -16.00 3.34 6.52
C ALA A 224 -17.33 4.04 6.84
N LEU A 225 -17.60 5.20 6.25
CA LEU A 225 -18.89 5.90 6.41
C LEU A 225 -20.05 5.12 5.79
N ILE A 226 -19.87 4.54 4.59
CA ILE A 226 -20.89 3.69 3.95
C ILE A 226 -21.25 2.50 4.84
N ARG A 227 -20.25 1.88 5.48
CA ARG A 227 -20.49 0.77 6.43
C ARG A 227 -21.17 1.24 7.70
N ASN A 228 -20.81 2.41 8.22
CA ASN A 228 -21.51 3.03 9.35
C ASN A 228 -22.98 3.31 9.03
N VAL A 229 -23.33 3.63 7.77
CA VAL A 229 -24.74 3.68 7.31
C VAL A 229 -25.37 2.29 7.35
N ALA A 230 -24.68 1.27 6.83
CA ALA A 230 -25.20 -0.10 6.76
C ALA A 230 -25.52 -0.68 8.16
N VAL A 231 -24.65 -0.44 9.15
CA VAL A 231 -24.86 -0.92 10.53
C VAL A 231 -25.78 0.00 11.36
N GLY A 232 -26.11 1.19 10.86
CA GLY A 232 -27.03 2.13 11.49
C GLY A 232 -26.40 3.11 12.48
N ASN A 233 -25.07 3.25 12.49
CA ASN A 233 -24.37 4.23 13.32
C ASN A 233 -24.59 5.68 12.83
N ILE A 234 -24.76 5.86 11.50
CA ILE A 234 -25.13 7.14 10.89
C ILE A 234 -26.30 6.95 9.93
N GLN A 235 -27.05 8.02 9.66
CA GLN A 235 -28.25 7.95 8.84
C GLN A 235 -27.94 7.88 7.34
N LEU A 236 -26.97 8.69 6.90
CA LEU A 236 -26.55 8.76 5.51
C LEU A 236 -25.15 9.37 5.36
N THR A 237 -24.54 9.11 4.22
CA THR A 237 -23.31 9.74 3.72
C THR A 237 -23.45 10.04 2.23
N VAL A 238 -22.46 10.70 1.64
CA VAL A 238 -22.34 10.89 0.19
C VAL A 238 -21.02 10.26 -0.26
N ALA A 239 -21.04 9.54 -1.38
CA ALA A 239 -19.86 8.88 -1.92
C ALA A 239 -19.86 8.83 -3.46
N GLN A 240 -18.75 8.40 -4.04
CA GLN A 240 -18.68 8.08 -5.47
C GLN A 240 -19.61 6.90 -5.80
N GLU A 241 -20.42 7.01 -6.84
CA GLU A 241 -21.43 6.00 -7.19
C GLU A 241 -20.85 4.59 -7.36
N ASN A 242 -19.76 4.46 -8.12
CA ASN A 242 -19.10 3.18 -8.33
C ASN A 242 -18.66 2.49 -7.03
N VAL A 243 -18.19 3.26 -6.04
CA VAL A 243 -17.81 2.75 -4.70
C VAL A 243 -19.07 2.37 -3.91
N ALA A 244 -20.06 3.25 -3.87
CA ALA A 244 -21.31 3.00 -3.16
C ALA A 244 -22.08 1.79 -3.71
N ARG A 245 -22.11 1.60 -5.03
CA ARG A 245 -22.76 0.46 -5.71
C ARG A 245 -22.03 -0.87 -5.50
N LEU A 246 -20.74 -0.82 -5.18
CA LEU A 246 -19.94 -1.98 -4.81
C LEU A 246 -20.34 -2.45 -3.41
N GLU A 247 -20.40 -1.52 -2.45
CA GLU A 247 -20.81 -1.75 -1.06
C GLU A 247 -22.31 -2.13 -0.94
N GLU A 248 -23.21 -1.52 -1.73
CA GLU A 248 -24.63 -1.95 -1.87
C GLU A 248 -24.75 -3.38 -2.39
N GLY A 249 -23.73 -3.83 -3.14
CA GLY A 249 -23.61 -5.22 -3.54
C GLY A 249 -23.34 -6.17 -2.37
N TYR A 250 -22.84 -5.69 -1.24
CA TYR A 250 -22.53 -6.48 -0.05
C TYR A 250 -23.59 -6.30 1.04
N TYR A 251 -23.88 -5.05 1.43
CA TYR A 251 -24.90 -4.73 2.42
C TYR A 251 -26.27 -4.57 1.76
N GLU A 252 -27.12 -5.59 1.91
CA GLU A 252 -28.44 -5.64 1.25
C GLU A 252 -29.38 -4.51 1.70
N ASN A 253 -29.10 -3.87 2.84
CA ASN A 253 -29.91 -2.81 3.38
C ASN A 253 -29.54 -1.41 2.87
N LEU A 254 -28.40 -1.24 2.19
CA LEU A 254 -28.00 0.05 1.62
C LEU A 254 -28.88 0.41 0.42
N VAL A 255 -29.11 1.71 0.28
CA VAL A 255 -29.81 2.32 -0.85
C VAL A 255 -28.93 3.45 -1.37
N VAL A 256 -28.48 3.30 -2.62
CA VAL A 256 -27.59 4.26 -3.28
C VAL A 256 -28.39 5.11 -4.26
N GLU A 257 -29.06 6.12 -3.72
CA GLU A 257 -29.81 7.15 -4.46
C GLU A 257 -30.28 8.24 -3.50
N PRO A 258 -30.55 9.47 -3.99
CA PRO A 258 -30.37 9.96 -5.36
C PRO A 258 -28.93 10.45 -5.64
N ALA A 259 -28.60 10.65 -6.91
CA ALA A 259 -27.45 11.46 -7.31
C ALA A 259 -27.70 12.95 -6.96
N ILE A 260 -26.66 13.64 -6.47
CA ILE A 260 -26.76 15.04 -6.01
C ILE A 260 -25.93 16.01 -6.86
N GLY A 261 -25.24 15.51 -7.88
CA GLY A 261 -24.41 16.28 -8.79
C GLY A 261 -24.30 15.60 -10.15
N ALA A 262 -23.68 16.29 -11.10
CA ALA A 262 -23.39 15.73 -12.41
C ALA A 262 -22.25 14.70 -12.34
N PRO A 263 -22.16 13.76 -13.30
CA PRO A 263 -20.97 12.96 -13.48
C PRO A 263 -19.72 13.81 -13.69
N HIS A 264 -18.63 13.39 -13.08
CA HIS A 264 -17.31 14.01 -13.16
C HIS A 264 -16.24 12.95 -13.39
N GLY A 265 -15.07 13.41 -13.83
CA GLY A 265 -13.93 12.56 -14.13
C GLY A 265 -13.04 12.34 -12.92
N VAL A 266 -12.59 11.10 -12.74
CA VAL A 266 -11.47 10.80 -11.84
C VAL A 266 -10.17 10.84 -12.64
N ALA A 267 -9.16 11.55 -12.14
CA ALA A 267 -7.87 11.74 -12.78
C ALA A 267 -6.71 11.61 -11.79
N TRP A 268 -5.50 11.46 -12.30
CA TRP A 268 -4.28 11.65 -11.52
C TRP A 268 -3.88 13.12 -11.53
N ALA A 269 -3.23 13.57 -10.46
CA ALA A 269 -2.62 14.89 -10.39
C ALA A 269 -1.10 14.81 -10.54
N VAL A 270 -0.52 15.83 -11.14
CA VAL A 270 0.93 16.08 -11.25
C VAL A 270 1.20 17.53 -10.90
N ARG A 271 2.46 17.88 -10.64
CA ARG A 271 2.85 19.29 -10.47
C ARG A 271 2.54 20.08 -11.73
N ASP A 272 2.12 21.33 -11.57
CA ASP A 272 1.88 22.26 -12.68
C ASP A 272 3.14 22.49 -13.55
N ASN A 273 4.32 22.46 -12.93
CA ASN A 273 5.62 22.58 -13.58
C ASN A 273 6.15 21.27 -14.20
N ALA A 274 5.34 20.19 -14.25
CA ALA A 274 5.69 18.91 -14.87
C ALA A 274 4.82 18.54 -16.11
N PRO A 275 4.78 19.40 -17.15
CA PRO A 275 3.91 19.19 -18.30
C PRO A 275 4.32 17.99 -19.17
N GLU A 276 5.59 17.59 -19.20
CA GLU A 276 6.03 16.43 -20.00
C GLU A 276 5.51 15.12 -19.39
N LEU A 277 5.55 15.02 -18.05
CA LEU A 277 4.97 13.89 -17.32
C LEU A 277 3.46 13.82 -17.53
N GLN A 278 2.75 14.95 -17.42
CA GLN A 278 1.31 14.99 -17.68
C GLN A 278 0.99 14.48 -19.09
N ALA A 279 1.74 14.95 -20.09
CA ALA A 279 1.54 14.56 -21.49
C ALA A 279 1.81 13.07 -21.73
N ALA A 280 2.82 12.49 -21.07
CA ALA A 280 3.12 11.07 -21.16
C ALA A 280 2.02 10.20 -20.53
N LEU A 281 1.54 10.57 -19.33
CA LEU A 281 0.42 9.89 -18.69
C LEU A 281 -0.86 9.98 -19.53
N ASP A 282 -1.16 11.17 -20.07
CA ASP A 282 -2.30 11.39 -20.94
C ASP A 282 -2.26 10.52 -22.21
N ALA A 283 -1.09 10.46 -22.86
CA ALA A 283 -0.90 9.63 -24.04
C ALA A 283 -1.10 8.15 -23.71
N TRP A 284 -0.53 7.68 -22.60
CA TRP A 284 -0.66 6.30 -22.15
C TRP A 284 -2.11 5.93 -21.80
N ILE A 285 -2.84 6.81 -21.09
CA ILE A 285 -4.26 6.61 -20.78
C ILE A 285 -5.06 6.48 -22.07
N VAL A 286 -4.85 7.37 -23.04
CA VAL A 286 -5.59 7.34 -24.32
C VAL A 286 -5.31 6.05 -25.10
N GLU A 287 -4.06 5.58 -25.11
CA GLU A 287 -3.67 4.34 -25.78
C GLU A 287 -4.26 3.10 -25.11
N ASN A 288 -4.32 3.08 -23.77
CA ASN A 288 -4.67 1.88 -23.00
C ASN A 288 -6.12 1.79 -22.53
N ARG A 289 -6.91 2.87 -22.57
CA ARG A 289 -8.28 2.92 -22.04
C ARG A 289 -9.23 1.87 -22.61
N GLU A 290 -9.04 1.48 -23.87
CA GLU A 290 -9.86 0.45 -24.53
C GLU A 290 -9.24 -0.96 -24.48
N SER A 291 -8.09 -1.12 -23.83
CA SER A 291 -7.40 -2.39 -23.73
C SER A 291 -8.19 -3.43 -22.93
N ARG A 292 -7.93 -4.72 -23.18
CA ARG A 292 -8.51 -5.80 -22.37
C ARG A 292 -8.07 -5.71 -20.91
N ARG A 293 -6.81 -5.31 -20.67
CA ARG A 293 -6.22 -5.16 -19.35
C ARG A 293 -6.95 -4.10 -18.52
N TRP A 294 -7.16 -2.91 -19.08
CA TRP A 294 -7.92 -1.83 -18.45
C TRP A 294 -9.34 -2.26 -18.06
N ASN A 295 -10.05 -2.91 -18.99
CA ASN A 295 -11.41 -3.40 -18.75
C ASN A 295 -11.47 -4.49 -17.66
N GLN A 296 -10.46 -5.36 -17.59
CA GLN A 296 -10.35 -6.37 -16.53
C GLN A 296 -10.10 -5.72 -15.17
N LEU A 297 -9.20 -4.73 -15.11
CA LEU A 297 -8.92 -3.96 -13.90
C LEU A 297 -10.17 -3.24 -13.40
N TYR A 298 -10.84 -2.48 -14.26
CA TYR A 298 -12.04 -1.75 -13.86
C TYR A 298 -13.12 -2.70 -13.33
N ARG A 299 -13.32 -3.84 -14.00
CA ARG A 299 -14.27 -4.86 -13.52
C ARG A 299 -13.86 -5.45 -12.18
N LYS A 300 -12.58 -5.80 -11.99
CA LYS A 300 -12.03 -6.37 -10.75
C LYS A 300 -12.30 -5.47 -9.54
N TYR A 301 -12.19 -4.16 -9.71
CA TYR A 301 -12.27 -3.21 -8.59
C TYR A 301 -13.63 -2.54 -8.40
N TYR A 302 -14.40 -2.32 -9.47
CA TYR A 302 -15.66 -1.56 -9.40
C TYR A 302 -16.92 -2.34 -9.80
N VAL A 303 -16.79 -3.59 -10.28
CA VAL A 303 -17.94 -4.38 -10.77
C VAL A 303 -18.04 -5.75 -10.10
N ASP A 304 -16.91 -6.41 -9.82
CA ASP A 304 -16.86 -7.74 -9.23
C ASP A 304 -17.23 -7.71 -7.73
N ARG A 305 -18.53 -7.86 -7.47
CA ARG A 305 -19.08 -7.92 -6.12
C ARG A 305 -18.58 -9.13 -5.35
N GLN A 306 -18.46 -10.31 -5.97
CA GLN A 306 -18.03 -11.51 -5.23
C GLN A 306 -16.59 -11.35 -4.77
N GLY A 307 -15.69 -10.95 -5.68
CA GLY A 307 -14.31 -10.68 -5.32
C GLY A 307 -14.16 -9.59 -4.26
N PHE A 308 -15.05 -8.58 -4.24
CA PHE A 308 -15.09 -7.58 -3.17
C PHE A 308 -15.52 -8.19 -1.83
N ARG A 309 -16.62 -8.96 -1.79
CA ARG A 309 -17.10 -9.64 -0.58
C ARG A 309 -16.03 -10.54 0.03
N ASP A 310 -15.38 -11.37 -0.79
CA ASP A 310 -14.33 -12.28 -0.34
C ASP A 310 -13.17 -11.53 0.36
N ARG A 311 -12.88 -10.29 -0.05
CA ARG A 311 -11.83 -9.48 0.59
C ARG A 311 -12.26 -8.98 1.97
N ILE A 312 -13.48 -8.45 2.06
CA ILE A 312 -14.06 -7.91 3.30
C ILE A 312 -14.22 -9.02 4.36
N GLU A 313 -14.83 -10.15 3.98
CA GLU A 313 -15.16 -11.25 4.90
C GLU A 313 -13.93 -11.94 5.51
N THR A 314 -12.78 -11.88 4.84
CA THR A 314 -11.57 -12.55 5.35
C THR A 314 -10.81 -11.75 6.40
N GLY A 315 -11.16 -10.47 6.63
CA GLY A 315 -10.51 -9.61 7.64
C GLY A 315 -9.05 -9.25 7.34
N PHE A 316 -8.55 -9.51 6.13
CA PHE A 316 -7.17 -9.24 5.73
C PHE A 316 -7.01 -7.94 4.92
N LEU A 317 -7.95 -7.01 5.05
CA LEU A 317 -7.79 -5.63 4.56
C LEU A 317 -6.95 -4.87 5.59
N THR A 318 -5.63 -4.88 5.38
CA THR A 318 -4.67 -4.54 6.42
C THR A 318 -4.84 -3.16 7.01
N ALA A 319 -5.19 -2.12 6.24
CA ALA A 319 -5.34 -0.80 6.85
C ALA A 319 -6.67 -0.61 7.61
N GLU A 320 -7.60 -1.57 7.52
CA GLU A 320 -8.81 -1.56 8.36
C GLU A 320 -8.63 -2.41 9.62
N THR A 321 -7.87 -3.51 9.54
CA THR A 321 -7.75 -4.48 10.64
C THR A 321 -6.41 -4.45 11.36
N GLY A 322 -5.39 -3.82 10.77
CA GLY A 322 -4.00 -3.93 11.20
C GLY A 322 -3.39 -5.32 10.98
N VAL A 323 -4.11 -6.25 10.33
CA VAL A 323 -3.69 -7.64 10.14
C VAL A 323 -3.14 -7.84 8.73
N LEU A 324 -1.90 -8.34 8.62
CA LEU A 324 -1.26 -8.71 7.35
C LEU A 324 -1.69 -10.09 6.88
N SER A 325 -1.74 -11.05 7.80
CA SER A 325 -1.96 -12.45 7.51
C SER A 325 -2.59 -13.20 8.69
N GLY A 326 -3.04 -14.44 8.44
CA GLY A 326 -3.45 -15.36 9.50
C GLY A 326 -2.29 -15.87 10.39
N TYR A 327 -1.06 -15.39 10.17
CA TYR A 327 0.16 -15.87 10.84
C TYR A 327 0.92 -14.77 11.59
N ASP A 328 0.35 -13.58 11.75
CA ASP A 328 1.01 -12.42 12.37
C ASP A 328 1.52 -12.73 13.78
N ASP A 329 0.75 -13.45 14.59
CA ASP A 329 1.17 -13.89 15.93
C ASP A 329 2.39 -14.84 15.90
N LEU A 330 2.46 -15.73 14.91
CA LEU A 330 3.62 -16.61 14.73
C LEU A 330 4.84 -15.81 14.29
N LEU A 331 4.65 -14.89 13.34
CA LEU A 331 5.70 -14.00 12.85
C LEU A 331 6.27 -13.16 14.01
N LYS A 332 5.41 -12.53 14.81
CA LYS A 332 5.79 -11.77 16.01
C LYS A 332 6.54 -12.62 17.03
N ARG A 333 6.13 -13.87 17.23
CA ARG A 333 6.78 -14.81 18.16
C ARG A 333 8.19 -15.20 17.71
N TYR A 334 8.39 -15.48 16.42
CA TYR A 334 9.63 -16.11 15.95
C TYR A 334 10.63 -15.16 15.29
N ALA A 335 10.21 -14.01 14.75
CA ALA A 335 11.13 -13.02 14.18
C ALA A 335 12.23 -12.53 15.14
N PRO A 336 11.98 -12.36 16.46
CA PRO A 336 13.03 -12.04 17.44
C PRO A 336 14.18 -13.05 17.49
N THR A 337 13.97 -14.30 17.08
CA THR A 337 15.02 -15.35 17.04
C THR A 337 16.22 -14.93 16.17
N VAL A 338 15.95 -14.19 15.10
CA VAL A 338 16.97 -13.64 14.18
C VAL A 338 17.12 -12.12 14.31
N GLY A 339 16.48 -11.52 15.32
CA GLY A 339 16.54 -10.07 15.55
C GLY A 339 15.89 -9.25 14.43
N TRP A 340 14.88 -9.81 13.76
CA TRP A 340 14.16 -9.12 12.68
C TRP A 340 12.84 -8.56 13.17
N ASP A 341 12.40 -7.50 12.51
CA ASP A 341 11.00 -7.07 12.52
C ASP A 341 10.12 -8.20 11.97
N TRP A 342 9.01 -8.49 12.63
CA TRP A 342 8.10 -9.53 12.22
C TRP A 342 7.48 -9.27 10.84
N ARG A 343 7.34 -8.00 10.45
CA ARG A 343 6.89 -7.61 9.11
C ARG A 343 7.91 -7.99 8.02
N LEU A 344 9.20 -7.98 8.32
CA LEU A 344 10.24 -8.46 7.39
C LEU A 344 10.15 -9.97 7.19
N LEU A 345 9.99 -10.73 8.28
CA LEU A 345 9.76 -12.18 8.20
C LEU A 345 8.44 -12.50 7.47
N GLY A 346 7.39 -11.70 7.69
CA GLY A 346 6.12 -11.79 6.98
C GLY A 346 6.26 -11.51 5.48
N SER A 347 7.09 -10.53 5.10
CA SER A 347 7.38 -10.24 3.69
C SER A 347 8.10 -11.41 3.02
N GLN A 348 9.06 -12.02 3.71
CA GLN A 348 9.72 -13.23 3.23
C GLN A 348 8.74 -14.41 3.09
N MET A 349 7.89 -14.64 4.08
CA MET A 349 6.87 -15.70 4.03
C MET A 349 5.91 -15.53 2.86
N TYR A 350 5.48 -14.29 2.59
CA TYR A 350 4.68 -14.00 1.41
C TYR A 350 5.46 -14.34 0.12
N GLN A 351 6.73 -13.93 0.02
CA GLN A 351 7.56 -14.24 -1.15
C GLN A 351 7.71 -15.75 -1.40
N GLU A 352 7.76 -16.55 -0.33
CA GLU A 352 7.93 -18.00 -0.42
C GLU A 352 6.64 -18.74 -0.78
N SER A 353 5.52 -18.40 -0.13
CA SER A 353 4.29 -19.22 -0.26
C SER A 353 3.02 -18.41 -0.52
N ARG A 354 3.06 -17.09 -0.47
CA ARG A 354 1.88 -16.22 -0.35
C ARG A 354 0.97 -16.61 0.81
N PHE A 355 1.58 -16.95 1.96
CA PHE A 355 0.89 -17.41 3.15
C PHE A 355 0.09 -18.72 2.95
N GLU A 356 0.50 -19.58 2.01
CA GLU A 356 -0.15 -20.89 1.79
C GLU A 356 0.60 -21.99 2.55
N PRO A 357 0.06 -22.52 3.68
CA PRO A 357 0.75 -23.48 4.52
C PRO A 357 0.96 -24.84 3.85
N ARG A 358 0.19 -25.15 2.79
CA ARG A 358 0.35 -26.39 2.01
C ARG A 358 1.13 -26.19 0.72
N ALA A 359 1.77 -25.03 0.54
CA ALA A 359 2.55 -24.75 -0.66
C ALA A 359 3.69 -25.75 -0.82
N ARG A 360 3.87 -26.24 -2.05
CA ARG A 360 4.99 -27.10 -2.43
C ARG A 360 5.55 -26.65 -3.77
N SER A 361 6.83 -26.27 -3.79
CA SER A 361 7.50 -25.88 -5.04
C SER A 361 7.81 -27.09 -5.93
N TRP A 362 8.08 -26.82 -7.21
CA TRP A 362 8.54 -27.85 -8.15
C TRP A 362 9.87 -28.50 -7.73
N ALA A 363 10.74 -27.74 -7.06
CA ALA A 363 12.02 -28.20 -6.51
C ALA A 363 11.84 -28.99 -5.19
N GLY A 364 10.63 -29.00 -4.62
CA GLY A 364 10.28 -29.77 -3.44
C GLY A 364 10.36 -29.00 -2.13
N ALA A 365 10.49 -27.67 -2.16
CA ALA A 365 10.38 -26.81 -0.98
C ALA A 365 8.95 -26.87 -0.40
N MET A 366 8.79 -26.78 0.93
CA MET A 366 7.52 -27.09 1.61
C MET A 366 7.14 -26.06 2.68
N GLY A 367 5.84 -25.74 2.75
CA GLY A 367 5.22 -24.94 3.81
C GLY A 367 5.39 -23.42 3.64
N LEU A 368 5.05 -22.68 4.70
CA LEU A 368 4.95 -21.21 4.67
C LEU A 368 6.23 -20.50 4.22
N LEU A 369 7.39 -20.96 4.67
CA LEU A 369 8.71 -20.42 4.33
C LEU A 369 9.51 -21.34 3.40
N GLN A 370 8.83 -22.28 2.73
CA GLN A 370 9.40 -23.14 1.68
C GLN A 370 10.74 -23.78 2.08
N ILE A 371 10.74 -24.53 3.18
CA ILE A 371 11.93 -25.23 3.64
C ILE A 371 12.22 -26.43 2.72
N MET A 372 13.47 -26.54 2.25
CA MET A 372 13.92 -27.67 1.43
C MET A 372 13.99 -28.97 2.26
N PRO A 373 13.75 -30.16 1.68
CA PRO A 373 13.77 -31.42 2.43
C PRO A 373 15.07 -31.71 3.18
N GLY A 374 16.23 -31.35 2.60
CA GLY A 374 17.54 -31.48 3.26
C GLY A 374 17.63 -30.59 4.50
N THR A 375 17.29 -29.31 4.35
CA THR A 375 17.24 -28.34 5.45
C THR A 375 16.24 -28.75 6.54
N ALA A 376 15.07 -29.29 6.17
CA ALA A 376 14.10 -29.82 7.13
C ALA A 376 14.70 -30.96 7.97
N SER A 377 15.43 -31.88 7.33
CA SER A 377 16.14 -32.96 8.03
C SER A 377 17.20 -32.42 8.99
N ASP A 378 17.99 -31.43 8.57
CA ASP A 378 19.06 -30.83 9.39
C ASP A 378 18.51 -30.07 10.60
N LEU A 379 17.32 -29.46 10.46
CA LEU A 379 16.65 -28.71 11.51
C LEU A 379 15.79 -29.58 12.44
N GLY A 380 15.55 -30.84 12.08
CA GLY A 380 14.64 -31.75 12.80
C GLY A 380 13.15 -31.46 12.57
N LEU A 381 12.80 -30.80 11.45
CA LEU A 381 11.42 -30.47 11.09
C LEU A 381 10.69 -31.71 10.55
N THR A 382 9.79 -32.28 11.36
CA THR A 382 9.08 -33.52 11.02
C THR A 382 7.86 -33.31 10.13
N ASP A 383 7.10 -32.23 10.36
CA ASP A 383 5.96 -31.85 9.51
C ASP A 383 6.18 -30.43 8.98
N PRO A 384 6.67 -30.27 7.73
CA PRO A 384 6.91 -28.96 7.16
C PRO A 384 5.63 -28.20 6.77
N TYR A 385 4.45 -28.82 6.85
CA TYR A 385 3.16 -28.16 6.56
C TYR A 385 2.44 -27.69 7.83
N ASP A 386 2.96 -28.01 9.02
CA ASP A 386 2.53 -27.38 10.25
C ASP A 386 3.02 -25.92 10.29
N PRO A 387 2.12 -24.92 10.37
CA PRO A 387 2.51 -23.51 10.31
C PRO A 387 3.54 -23.11 11.34
N GLU A 388 3.35 -23.49 12.60
CA GLU A 388 4.24 -23.07 13.70
C GLU A 388 5.62 -23.73 13.57
N ALA A 389 5.68 -25.04 13.34
CA ALA A 389 6.94 -25.75 13.17
C ALA A 389 7.73 -25.25 11.95
N ASN A 390 7.04 -24.91 10.85
CA ASN A 390 7.69 -24.37 9.66
C ASN A 390 8.31 -22.99 9.94
N VAL A 391 7.58 -22.09 10.60
CA VAL A 391 8.05 -20.74 10.95
C VAL A 391 9.20 -20.78 11.94
N GLU A 392 9.09 -21.60 12.99
CA GLU A 392 10.16 -21.80 13.96
C GLU A 392 11.44 -22.32 13.29
N ALA A 393 11.32 -23.34 12.44
CA ALA A 393 12.45 -23.93 11.73
C ALA A 393 13.12 -22.92 10.79
N ALA A 394 12.33 -22.14 10.04
CA ALA A 394 12.85 -21.10 9.17
C ALA A 394 13.58 -19.99 9.94
N ALA A 395 13.02 -19.51 11.06
CA ALA A 395 13.66 -18.52 11.91
C ALA A 395 15.00 -19.04 12.48
N ARG A 396 15.06 -20.31 12.88
CA ARG A 396 16.31 -20.97 13.29
C ARG A 396 17.32 -21.07 12.15
N TYR A 397 16.87 -21.35 10.93
CA TYR A 397 17.75 -21.41 9.76
C TYR A 397 18.31 -20.04 9.37
N LEU A 398 17.49 -18.99 9.40
CA LEU A 398 17.93 -17.61 9.21
C LEU A 398 18.96 -17.22 10.28
N LYS A 399 18.72 -17.55 11.55
CA LYS A 399 19.69 -17.33 12.63
C LYS A 399 20.98 -18.12 12.42
N TRP A 400 20.88 -19.33 11.89
CA TRP A 400 22.05 -20.15 11.56
C TRP A 400 22.88 -19.50 10.44
N LEU A 401 22.23 -18.99 9.38
CA LEU A 401 22.89 -18.24 8.31
C LEU A 401 23.60 -16.99 8.84
N GLU A 402 22.92 -16.22 9.68
CA GLU A 402 23.52 -15.06 10.36
C GLU A 402 24.77 -15.49 11.15
N THR A 403 24.63 -16.48 12.03
CA THR A 403 25.71 -16.88 12.97
C THR A 403 26.92 -17.48 12.25
N HIS A 404 26.73 -18.25 11.18
CA HIS A 404 27.80 -19.02 10.56
C HIS A 404 28.46 -18.35 9.35
N TYR A 405 27.81 -17.35 8.75
CA TYR A 405 28.33 -16.69 7.54
C TYR A 405 28.45 -15.17 7.65
N TRP A 406 27.46 -14.49 8.25
CA TRP A 406 27.27 -13.06 8.02
C TRP A 406 27.50 -12.17 9.24
N GLY A 407 27.28 -12.68 10.46
CA GLY A 407 27.37 -11.90 11.70
C GLY A 407 28.76 -11.30 11.94
N ASP A 408 29.81 -12.06 11.63
CA ASP A 408 31.20 -11.63 11.81
C ASP A 408 31.77 -10.85 10.60
N THR A 409 31.15 -10.98 9.42
CA THR A 409 31.67 -10.42 8.15
C THR A 409 30.97 -9.14 7.73
N ILE A 410 29.70 -8.95 8.12
CA ILE A 410 28.89 -7.77 7.77
C ILE A 410 28.46 -7.10 9.06
N ALA A 411 29.15 -6.01 9.44
CA ALA A 411 28.90 -5.32 10.71
C ALA A 411 27.55 -4.59 10.73
N ASP A 412 27.17 -3.96 9.61
CA ASP A 412 25.90 -3.24 9.47
C ASP A 412 24.73 -4.24 9.38
N PRO A 413 23.77 -4.21 10.33
CA PRO A 413 22.60 -5.08 10.29
C PRO A 413 21.72 -4.87 9.05
N THR A 414 21.64 -3.65 8.51
CA THR A 414 20.84 -3.33 7.32
C THR A 414 21.41 -3.98 6.06
N GLU A 415 22.74 -3.99 5.93
CA GLU A 415 23.41 -4.78 4.89
C GLU A 415 23.27 -6.27 5.16
N ARG A 416 23.51 -6.71 6.40
CA ARG A 416 23.51 -8.13 6.78
C ARG A 416 22.21 -8.85 6.42
N VAL A 417 21.06 -8.20 6.60
CA VAL A 417 19.75 -8.73 6.19
C VAL A 417 19.74 -9.16 4.72
N LYS A 418 20.30 -8.34 3.82
CA LYS A 418 20.35 -8.61 2.37
C LYS A 418 21.16 -9.87 2.07
N PHE A 419 22.31 -10.04 2.73
CA PHE A 419 23.14 -11.24 2.60
C PHE A 419 22.44 -12.50 3.13
N ILE A 420 21.73 -12.39 4.25
CA ILE A 420 20.94 -13.50 4.81
C ILE A 420 19.83 -13.92 3.84
N LEU A 421 19.03 -12.97 3.34
CA LEU A 421 17.94 -13.23 2.38
C LEU A 421 18.48 -13.86 1.08
N ALA A 422 19.56 -13.32 0.52
CA ALA A 422 20.20 -13.88 -0.67
C ALA A 422 20.72 -15.31 -0.43
N SER A 423 21.26 -15.57 0.76
CA SER A 423 21.75 -16.89 1.16
C SER A 423 20.63 -17.88 1.41
N TYR A 424 19.47 -17.42 1.87
CA TYR A 424 18.28 -18.25 2.01
C TYR A 424 17.81 -18.74 0.64
N ASN A 425 17.79 -17.86 -0.35
CA ASN A 425 17.34 -18.16 -1.70
C ASN A 425 18.34 -18.99 -2.53
N ALA A 426 19.61 -18.57 -2.59
CA ALA A 426 20.61 -19.15 -3.48
C ALA A 426 21.72 -19.93 -2.75
N GLY A 427 21.72 -19.96 -1.42
CA GLY A 427 22.77 -20.57 -0.61
C GLY A 427 23.98 -19.64 -0.41
N ALA A 428 24.50 -19.62 0.82
CA ALA A 428 25.61 -18.74 1.23
C ALA A 428 26.89 -18.96 0.39
N GLY A 429 27.12 -20.17 -0.13
CA GLY A 429 28.24 -20.49 -1.00
C GLY A 429 28.31 -19.58 -2.23
N HIS A 430 27.17 -19.37 -2.89
CA HIS A 430 27.13 -18.53 -4.08
C HIS A 430 27.30 -17.04 -3.78
N VAL A 431 26.77 -16.57 -2.65
CA VAL A 431 26.93 -15.19 -2.16
C VAL A 431 28.40 -14.91 -1.79
N MET A 432 29.06 -15.84 -1.09
CA MET A 432 30.49 -15.71 -0.76
C MET A 432 31.40 -15.70 -2.00
N ASP A 433 31.04 -16.43 -3.06
CA ASP A 433 31.79 -16.31 -4.34
C ASP A 433 31.65 -14.90 -4.92
N ALA A 434 30.46 -14.30 -4.85
CA ALA A 434 30.23 -12.93 -5.31
C ALA A 434 30.99 -11.90 -4.45
N GLN A 435 31.10 -12.10 -3.13
CA GLN A 435 31.97 -11.30 -2.27
C GLN A 435 33.44 -11.35 -2.70
N ARG A 436 33.97 -12.56 -2.98
CA ARG A 436 35.36 -12.69 -3.44
C ARG A 436 35.58 -12.05 -4.79
N LEU A 437 34.59 -12.09 -5.67
CA LEU A 437 34.63 -11.38 -6.96
C LEU A 437 34.64 -9.86 -6.76
N ALA A 438 33.79 -9.34 -5.87
CA ALA A 438 33.76 -7.92 -5.51
C ALA A 438 35.12 -7.45 -4.99
N GLU A 439 35.67 -8.17 -4.00
CA GLU A 439 36.98 -7.87 -3.41
C GLU A 439 38.11 -7.94 -4.45
N ALA A 440 38.13 -8.98 -5.31
CA ALA A 440 39.14 -9.15 -6.35
C ALA A 440 39.15 -8.01 -7.39
N GLU A 441 38.02 -7.32 -7.55
CA GLU A 441 37.83 -6.24 -8.52
C GLU A 441 37.85 -4.86 -7.85
N GLY A 442 38.20 -4.81 -6.56
CA GLY A 442 38.39 -3.58 -5.79
C GLY A 442 37.11 -2.97 -5.24
N GLY A 443 35.99 -3.69 -5.26
CA GLY A 443 34.75 -3.33 -4.56
C GLY A 443 34.77 -3.71 -3.08
N ASP A 444 33.75 -3.30 -2.34
CA ASP A 444 33.55 -3.59 -0.93
C ASP A 444 32.72 -4.90 -0.76
N PRO A 445 33.32 -5.98 -0.24
CA PRO A 445 32.60 -7.25 -0.06
C PRO A 445 31.54 -7.20 1.04
N THR A 446 31.42 -6.09 1.77
CA THR A 446 30.43 -5.89 2.84
C THR A 446 29.21 -5.09 2.38
N LEU A 447 29.28 -4.45 1.21
CA LEU A 447 28.16 -3.72 0.60
C LEU A 447 27.38 -4.64 -0.34
N TRP A 448 26.07 -4.72 -0.13
CA TRP A 448 25.17 -5.54 -0.93
C TRP A 448 25.19 -5.14 -2.40
N GLU A 449 25.27 -3.85 -2.74
CA GLU A 449 25.27 -3.38 -4.12
C GLU A 449 26.44 -3.98 -4.92
N ASP A 450 27.66 -3.91 -4.38
CA ASP A 450 28.86 -4.48 -5.00
C ASP A 450 28.77 -6.00 -5.13
N VAL A 451 28.24 -6.68 -4.12
CA VAL A 451 28.09 -8.14 -4.13
C VAL A 451 26.97 -8.58 -5.07
N ALA A 452 25.85 -7.87 -5.10
CA ALA A 452 24.72 -8.13 -5.98
C ALA A 452 25.11 -7.97 -7.45
N PHE A 453 25.91 -6.94 -7.77
CA PHE A 453 26.49 -6.76 -9.10
C PHE A 453 27.21 -8.04 -9.55
N TRP A 454 28.12 -8.57 -8.73
CA TRP A 454 28.86 -9.79 -9.09
C TRP A 454 27.98 -11.03 -9.09
N LEU A 455 26.98 -11.11 -8.21
CA LEU A 455 26.03 -12.21 -8.19
C LEU A 455 25.30 -12.32 -9.54
N LEU A 456 24.80 -11.21 -10.09
CA LEU A 456 24.16 -11.15 -11.42
C LEU A 456 25.06 -11.71 -12.54
N GLN A 457 26.37 -11.43 -12.46
CA GLN A 457 27.34 -11.89 -13.46
C GLN A 457 27.67 -13.39 -13.35
N LYS A 458 27.32 -14.08 -12.26
CA LYS A 458 27.66 -15.52 -12.07
C LYS A 458 26.92 -16.50 -12.99
N SER A 459 26.05 -16.00 -13.85
CA SER A 459 25.47 -16.79 -14.94
C SER A 459 26.39 -16.87 -16.17
N ASP A 460 27.38 -15.98 -16.28
CA ASP A 460 28.35 -15.92 -17.37
C ASP A 460 29.49 -16.94 -17.15
N PRO A 461 29.76 -17.85 -18.13
CA PRO A 461 30.91 -18.75 -18.10
C PRO A 461 32.27 -18.08 -17.93
N ALA A 462 32.45 -16.84 -18.40
CA ALA A 462 33.68 -16.10 -18.19
C ALA A 462 33.88 -15.73 -16.71
N VAL A 463 32.79 -15.64 -15.94
CA VAL A 463 32.80 -15.27 -14.52
C VAL A 463 32.78 -16.51 -13.63
N TYR A 464 31.88 -17.47 -13.85
CA TYR A 464 31.76 -18.61 -12.92
C TYR A 464 32.93 -19.61 -12.99
N ASN A 465 33.78 -19.54 -14.02
CA ASN A 465 35.02 -20.32 -14.12
C ASN A 465 36.25 -19.62 -13.51
N ARG A 466 36.08 -18.41 -12.96
CA ARG A 466 37.15 -17.66 -12.31
C ARG A 466 37.63 -18.34 -11.02
N PRO A 467 38.91 -18.18 -10.62
CA PRO A 467 39.46 -18.83 -9.44
C PRO A 467 38.80 -18.39 -8.12
N GLU A 468 38.18 -17.21 -8.06
CA GLU A 468 37.44 -16.73 -6.89
C GLU A 468 36.13 -17.51 -6.63
N VAL A 469 35.58 -18.12 -7.69
CA VAL A 469 34.29 -18.81 -7.68
C VAL A 469 34.48 -20.29 -7.34
N ARG A 470 33.99 -20.70 -6.16
CA ARG A 470 34.15 -22.08 -5.66
C ARG A 470 32.93 -22.95 -5.93
N HIS A 471 31.76 -22.35 -6.10
CA HIS A 471 30.49 -23.08 -6.23
C HIS A 471 29.95 -23.06 -7.66
N GLY A 472 30.68 -22.47 -8.61
CA GLY A 472 30.35 -22.45 -10.02
C GLY A 472 29.15 -21.57 -10.37
N TYR A 473 28.43 -21.99 -11.41
CA TYR A 473 27.28 -21.29 -11.99
C TYR A 473 26.21 -20.98 -10.95
N ALA A 474 25.68 -19.75 -11.00
CA ALA A 474 24.49 -19.35 -10.25
C ALA A 474 23.59 -18.46 -11.11
N ARG A 475 22.28 -18.58 -10.96
CA ARG A 475 21.31 -17.65 -11.55
C ARG A 475 21.18 -16.42 -10.68
N GLY A 476 22.15 -15.50 -10.78
CA GLY A 476 22.24 -14.34 -9.89
C GLY A 476 21.03 -13.41 -9.85
N LEU A 477 20.24 -13.37 -10.93
CA LEU A 477 19.02 -12.56 -10.97
C LEU A 477 18.00 -13.00 -9.92
N GLU A 478 17.86 -14.31 -9.68
CA GLU A 478 16.88 -14.86 -8.74
C GLU A 478 17.09 -14.34 -7.29
N PRO A 479 18.28 -14.47 -6.65
CA PRO A 479 18.50 -13.95 -5.30
C PRO A 479 18.51 -12.42 -5.22
N VAL A 480 19.02 -11.71 -6.24
CA VAL A 480 19.02 -10.24 -6.21
C VAL A 480 17.60 -9.69 -6.23
N HIS A 481 16.77 -10.24 -7.12
CA HIS A 481 15.36 -9.88 -7.19
C HIS A 481 14.58 -10.30 -5.92
N TYR A 482 14.89 -11.47 -5.36
CA TYR A 482 14.30 -11.94 -4.11
C TYR A 482 14.54 -10.97 -2.95
N VAL A 483 15.78 -10.48 -2.77
CA VAL A 483 16.09 -9.48 -1.74
C VAL A 483 15.31 -8.19 -1.98
N SER A 484 15.33 -7.68 -3.22
CA SER A 484 14.66 -6.44 -3.61
C SER A 484 13.18 -6.46 -3.25
N ILE A 485 12.43 -7.47 -3.73
CA ILE A 485 10.99 -7.57 -3.52
C ILE A 485 10.62 -7.72 -2.04
N ILE A 486 11.42 -8.46 -1.27
CA ILE A 486 11.15 -8.64 0.17
C ILE A 486 11.30 -7.32 0.91
N LEU A 487 12.35 -6.55 0.62
CA LEU A 487 12.58 -5.26 1.27
C LEU A 487 11.55 -4.22 0.85
N GLU A 488 11.17 -4.19 -0.42
CA GLU A 488 10.09 -3.32 -0.92
C GLU A 488 8.76 -3.62 -0.20
N ARG A 489 8.35 -4.89 -0.13
CA ARG A 489 7.14 -5.28 0.58
C ARG A 489 7.25 -5.04 2.09
N TYR A 490 8.42 -5.22 2.68
CA TYR A 490 8.64 -4.88 4.09
C TYR A 490 8.42 -3.39 4.34
N ALA A 491 8.96 -2.51 3.48
CA ALA A 491 8.73 -1.08 3.57
C ALA A 491 7.23 -0.74 3.45
N HIS A 492 6.49 -1.42 2.55
CA HIS A 492 5.03 -1.27 2.48
C HIS A 492 4.38 -1.70 3.79
N TYR A 493 4.69 -2.88 4.33
CA TYR A 493 4.10 -3.35 5.59
C TYR A 493 4.34 -2.39 6.76
N GLN A 494 5.49 -1.73 6.80
CA GLN A 494 5.78 -0.73 7.83
C GLN A 494 4.88 0.51 7.78
N GLN A 495 4.31 0.83 6.61
CA GLN A 495 3.38 1.95 6.45
C GLN A 495 1.97 1.63 6.97
N PHE A 496 1.52 0.37 6.95
CA PHE A 496 0.12 -0.01 7.27
C PHE A 496 -0.07 -0.68 8.61
N VAL A 497 0.99 -1.27 9.17
CA VAL A 497 0.89 -1.99 10.42
C VAL A 497 1.87 -1.40 11.39
N GLU A 498 1.36 -0.79 12.45
CA GLU A 498 2.18 -0.23 13.51
C GLU A 498 3.09 -1.30 14.13
N GLY A 499 4.34 -0.92 14.39
CA GLY A 499 5.25 -1.77 15.14
C GLY A 499 4.92 -1.70 16.62
N GLU A 500 4.96 -2.82 17.34
CA GLU A 500 4.95 -2.78 18.81
C GLU A 500 6.21 -2.06 19.30
N GLU A 501 6.06 -1.09 20.22
CA GLU A 501 7.17 -0.40 20.86
C GLU A 501 8.08 -1.42 21.57
N GLY A 502 9.26 -1.73 21.00
CA GLY A 502 10.25 -2.58 21.66
C GLY A 502 11.21 -3.37 20.78
N ALA A 503 10.98 -3.50 19.48
CA ALA A 503 12.01 -3.96 18.54
C ALA A 503 12.83 -2.74 18.10
N GLU A 504 14.15 -2.76 18.30
CA GLU A 504 15.04 -1.71 17.81
C GLU A 504 14.74 -1.45 16.33
N SER A 505 14.11 -0.31 16.06
CA SER A 505 14.02 0.21 14.70
C SER A 505 15.45 0.45 14.23
N VAL A 506 15.76 -0.02 13.02
CA VAL A 506 16.97 0.40 12.32
C VAL A 506 16.93 1.94 12.28
N PRO A 507 17.91 2.66 12.85
CA PRO A 507 17.87 4.11 12.88
C PRO A 507 17.89 4.65 11.45
N SER A 508 16.90 5.45 11.08
CA SER A 508 17.03 6.36 9.96
C SER A 508 18.09 7.40 10.33
N GLN A 509 19.33 7.22 9.88
CA GLN A 509 20.37 8.23 10.14
C GLN A 509 20.29 9.36 9.13
N ASP A 510 20.00 10.54 9.65
CA ASP A 510 20.57 11.80 9.17
C ASP A 510 22.10 11.66 9.11
N LEU A 511 22.71 12.06 8.00
CA LEU A 511 24.17 12.18 7.85
C LEU A 511 24.54 13.57 7.29
N PRO A 512 25.76 14.05 7.61
CA PRO A 512 26.06 15.48 7.72
C PRO A 512 26.19 16.19 6.38
N SER A 513 25.99 17.52 6.47
CA SER A 513 25.95 18.58 5.43
C SER A 513 26.60 18.32 4.08
#